data_AF-A0AAD4QYZ7-F1
#
_entry.id   AF-A0AAD4QYZ7-F1
#
_cell.length_a   1.000
_cell.length_b   1.000
_cell.length_c   1.000
_cell.angle_alpha   90.00
_cell.angle_beta   90.00
_cell.angle_gamma   90.00
#
_symmetry.space_group_name_H-M   'P 1'
#
loop_
_entity.id
_entity.type
_entity.pdbx_description
1 polymer ?
#
loop_
_entity_poly.entity_id
_entity_poly.type
_entity_poly.pdbx_seq_one_letter_code
_entity_poly.pdbx_strand_id
1 'polypeptide(L)'
;MKTDVHTRLGIRPVLIHGDCWSNNVFYDLETQSKVHSIIDWQLVQPNTGVSDILRFVYNGATSDLRKRYMGSWINLYFEILKREAKERGVESQATYSPELIAKMLREQKPFEIMFSLVLIPPIAERQSPEKRDEMLERITTLFEEHLQENCAECLNYNN
;
A
#
# COMPACT_ATOMS: atom_id res chain seq x y z
N MET A 1 13.23 2.59 2.82
CA MET A 1 11.99 3.00 2.12
C MET A 1 12.39 3.81 0.89
N LYS A 2 11.74 3.63 -0.27
CA LYS A 2 12.04 4.42 -1.46
C LYS A 2 11.26 5.73 -1.40
N THR A 3 11.96 6.79 -1.02
CA THR A 3 11.37 8.09 -0.68
C THR A 3 11.34 9.05 -1.85
N ASP A 4 12.18 8.83 -2.86
CA ASP A 4 12.46 9.73 -3.98
C ASP A 4 11.54 9.53 -5.20
N VAL A 5 10.62 8.56 -5.16
CA VAL A 5 9.73 8.24 -6.30
C VAL A 5 8.97 9.49 -6.76
N HIS A 6 8.47 10.28 -5.83
CA HIS A 6 7.76 11.51 -6.16
C HIS A 6 8.64 12.51 -6.91
N THR A 7 9.90 12.67 -6.51
CA THR A 7 10.89 13.52 -7.17
C THR A 7 11.19 13.04 -8.58
N ARG A 8 11.46 11.74 -8.75
CA ARG A 8 11.78 11.15 -10.08
C ARG A 8 10.62 11.20 -11.05
N LEU A 9 9.39 11.24 -10.55
CA LEU A 9 8.18 11.34 -11.37
C LEU A 9 7.69 12.78 -11.55
N GLY A 10 8.37 13.77 -10.97
CA GLY A 10 7.97 15.18 -11.06
C GLY A 10 6.60 15.45 -10.42
N ILE A 11 6.18 14.63 -9.46
CA ILE A 11 4.90 14.78 -8.77
C ILE A 11 5.09 15.47 -7.42
N ARG A 12 4.13 16.30 -7.05
CA ARG A 12 4.10 16.92 -5.73
C ARG A 12 3.98 15.83 -4.66
N PRO A 13 4.87 15.77 -3.67
CA PRO A 13 4.75 14.79 -2.60
C PRO A 13 3.53 15.07 -1.73
N VAL A 14 3.00 14.00 -1.15
CA VAL A 14 2.05 14.02 -0.04
C VAL A 14 2.75 13.50 1.21
N LEU A 15 2.29 13.94 2.38
CA LEU A 15 2.76 13.38 3.64
C LEU A 15 2.12 12.01 3.83
N ILE A 16 2.93 10.96 3.95
CA ILE A 16 2.46 9.61 4.24
C ILE A 16 2.64 9.28 5.72
N HIS A 17 1.84 8.33 6.21
CA HIS A 17 2.00 7.74 7.53
C HIS A 17 3.31 6.94 7.62
N GLY A 18 3.64 6.18 6.57
CA GLY A 18 4.89 5.40 6.48
C GLY A 18 4.88 4.09 7.26
N ASP A 19 3.97 3.93 8.23
CA ASP A 19 3.70 2.66 8.91
C ASP A 19 2.19 2.31 8.93
N CYS A 20 1.50 2.52 7.81
CA CYS A 20 0.04 2.35 7.74
C CYS A 20 -0.35 0.86 7.64
N TRP A 21 -0.90 0.28 8.71
CA TRP A 21 -1.47 -1.06 8.76
C TRP A 21 -2.59 -1.13 9.82
N SER A 22 -3.35 -2.22 9.85
CA SER A 22 -4.56 -2.34 10.67
C SER A 22 -4.34 -2.06 12.17
N ASN A 23 -3.16 -2.36 12.71
CA ASN A 23 -2.88 -2.17 14.13
C ASN A 23 -2.66 -0.70 14.51
N ASN A 24 -2.43 0.17 13.53
CA ASN A 24 -2.26 1.61 13.72
C ASN A 24 -3.55 2.39 13.42
N VAL A 25 -4.68 1.69 13.23
CA VAL A 25 -5.99 2.28 12.95
C VAL A 25 -6.99 1.86 14.03
N PHE A 26 -7.49 2.84 14.78
CA PHE A 26 -8.61 2.62 15.69
C PHE A 26 -9.92 2.84 14.98
N TYR A 27 -10.85 1.91 15.19
CA TYR A 27 -12.23 2.01 14.72
C TYR A 27 -13.15 2.38 15.87
N ASP A 28 -14.22 3.08 15.54
CA ASP A 28 -15.30 3.40 16.47
C ASP A 28 -15.99 2.13 16.97
N LEU A 29 -16.17 2.01 18.30
CA LEU A 29 -16.66 0.77 18.93
C LEU A 29 -18.13 0.48 18.64
N GLU A 30 -18.94 1.54 18.44
CA GLU A 30 -20.38 1.40 18.23
C GLU A 30 -20.68 0.98 16.79
N THR A 31 -19.99 1.61 15.83
CA THR A 31 -20.24 1.39 14.40
C THR A 31 -19.34 0.32 13.77
N GLN A 32 -18.17 0.04 14.37
CA GLN A 32 -17.12 -0.89 13.89
C GLN A 32 -16.68 -0.70 12.43
N SER A 33 -17.08 0.41 11.81
CA SER A 33 -16.92 0.67 10.38
C SER A 33 -16.39 2.08 10.11
N LYS A 34 -16.37 2.96 11.12
CA LYS A 34 -15.82 4.29 11.03
C LYS A 34 -14.43 4.32 11.69
N VAL A 35 -13.45 4.85 10.97
CA VAL A 35 -12.13 5.15 11.54
C VAL A 35 -12.30 6.25 12.60
N HIS A 36 -11.85 5.97 13.82
CA HIS A 36 -11.80 6.92 14.93
C HIS A 36 -10.49 7.72 14.92
N SER A 37 -9.35 7.02 14.82
CA SER A 37 -8.03 7.67 14.78
C SER A 37 -6.98 6.79 14.10
N ILE A 38 -5.92 7.44 13.60
CA ILE A 38 -4.71 6.80 13.07
C ILE A 38 -3.54 7.23 13.97
N ILE A 39 -2.80 6.27 14.48
CA ILE A 39 -1.74 6.48 15.47
C ILE A 39 -0.39 5.94 14.97
N ASP A 40 0.67 6.22 15.71
CA ASP A 40 2.03 5.72 15.45
C ASP A 40 2.67 6.24 14.14
N TRP A 41 2.77 7.56 14.05
CA TRP A 41 3.35 8.30 12.93
C TRP A 41 4.89 8.27 12.90
N GLN A 42 5.54 7.27 13.47
CA GLN A 42 6.99 7.23 13.64
C GLN A 42 7.79 7.17 12.31
N LEU A 43 7.14 6.77 11.21
CA LEU A 43 7.72 6.70 9.87
C LEU A 43 7.18 7.79 8.92
N VAL A 44 6.58 8.85 9.46
CA VAL A 44 5.99 9.95 8.67
C VAL A 44 7.02 10.63 7.77
N GLN A 45 6.69 10.80 6.49
CA GLN A 45 7.59 11.47 5.54
C GLN A 45 6.88 11.87 4.23
N PRO A 46 7.49 12.72 3.39
CA PRO A 46 7.01 12.99 2.04
C PRO A 46 7.16 11.78 1.11
N ASN A 47 6.09 11.39 0.41
CA ASN A 47 6.11 10.33 -0.60
C ASN A 47 4.93 10.49 -1.59
N THR A 48 4.60 9.45 -2.36
CA THR A 48 3.53 9.45 -3.38
C THR A 48 2.11 9.19 -2.84
N GLY A 49 1.98 8.77 -1.58
CA GLY A 49 0.71 8.27 -0.99
C GLY A 49 0.45 6.78 -1.22
N VAL A 50 0.91 6.22 -2.35
CA VAL A 50 0.69 4.80 -2.70
C VAL A 50 1.34 3.84 -1.71
N SER A 51 2.46 4.23 -1.09
CA SER A 51 3.15 3.45 -0.04
C SER A 51 2.21 3.04 1.10
N ASP A 52 1.36 3.95 1.59
CA ASP A 52 0.45 3.64 2.71
C ASP A 52 -0.64 2.64 2.30
N ILE A 53 -1.19 2.78 1.10
CA ILE A 53 -2.24 1.87 0.60
C ILE A 53 -1.66 0.48 0.40
N LEU A 54 -0.50 0.39 -0.25
CA LEU A 54 0.18 -0.87 -0.48
C LEU A 54 0.50 -1.55 0.86
N ARG A 55 1.10 -0.82 1.81
CA ARG A 55 1.41 -1.35 3.15
C ARG A 55 0.15 -1.84 3.87
N PHE A 56 -0.92 -1.05 3.85
CA PHE A 56 -2.17 -1.40 4.51
C PHE A 56 -2.79 -2.68 3.92
N VAL A 57 -2.84 -2.78 2.59
CA VAL A 57 -3.42 -3.92 1.88
C VAL A 57 -2.53 -5.17 1.99
N TYR A 58 -1.21 -5.02 1.84
CA TYR A 58 -0.27 -6.15 1.89
C TYR A 58 -0.20 -6.81 3.26
N ASN A 59 -0.31 -6.03 4.33
CA ASN A 59 -0.29 -6.56 5.70
C ASN A 59 -1.69 -6.98 6.19
N GLY A 60 -2.77 -6.46 5.61
CA GLY A 60 -4.15 -6.65 6.08
C GLY A 60 -5.00 -7.63 5.26
N ALA A 61 -4.82 -7.69 3.93
CA ALA A 61 -5.70 -8.43 3.04
C ALA A 61 -5.12 -9.80 2.63
N THR A 62 -6.01 -10.77 2.40
CA THR A 62 -5.66 -12.09 1.84
C THR A 62 -5.35 -12.02 0.34
N SER A 63 -4.68 -13.04 -0.19
CA SER A 63 -4.40 -13.18 -1.63
C SER A 63 -5.66 -13.01 -2.49
N ASP A 64 -6.74 -13.68 -2.12
CA ASP A 64 -8.02 -13.63 -2.85
C ASP A 64 -8.59 -12.21 -2.91
N LEU A 65 -8.54 -11.49 -1.79
CA LEU A 65 -9.02 -10.11 -1.75
C LEU A 65 -8.15 -9.18 -2.59
N ARG A 66 -6.81 -9.35 -2.55
CA ARG A 66 -5.90 -8.55 -3.39
C ARG A 66 -6.15 -8.79 -4.88
N LYS A 67 -6.25 -10.06 -5.30
CA LYS A 67 -6.54 -10.42 -6.70
C LYS A 67 -7.86 -9.83 -7.18
N ARG A 68 -8.89 -9.83 -6.32
CA ARG A 68 -10.24 -9.37 -6.68
C ARG A 68 -10.42 -7.86 -6.63
N TYR A 69 -9.78 -7.16 -5.68
CA TYR A 69 -10.14 -5.78 -5.34
C TYR A 69 -8.98 -4.77 -5.37
N MET A 70 -7.72 -5.19 -5.57
CA MET A 70 -6.59 -4.25 -5.56
C MET A 70 -6.80 -3.10 -6.56
N GLY A 71 -7.18 -3.41 -7.80
CA GLY A 71 -7.44 -2.38 -8.81
C GLY A 71 -8.54 -1.39 -8.40
N SER A 72 -9.65 -1.90 -7.84
CA SER A 72 -10.75 -1.03 -7.38
C SER A 72 -10.37 -0.20 -6.16
N TRP A 73 -9.57 -0.73 -5.23
CA TRP A 73 -9.09 0.01 -4.06
C TRP A 73 -8.14 1.13 -4.44
N ILE A 74 -7.21 0.88 -5.38
CA ILE A 74 -6.33 1.92 -5.91
C ILE A 74 -7.14 3.01 -6.61
N ASN A 75 -8.09 2.63 -7.47
CA ASN A 75 -8.93 3.60 -8.17
C ASN A 75 -9.74 4.44 -7.18
N LEU A 76 -10.37 3.80 -6.20
CA LEU A 76 -11.13 4.48 -5.14
C LEU A 76 -10.25 5.47 -4.38
N TYR A 77 -9.03 5.07 -3.98
CA TYR A 77 -8.12 5.98 -3.29
C TYR A 77 -7.83 7.24 -4.12
N PHE A 78 -7.47 7.09 -5.40
CA PHE A 78 -7.15 8.25 -6.24
C PHE A 78 -8.39 9.07 -6.60
N GLU A 79 -9.57 8.47 -6.72
CA GLU A 79 -10.83 9.19 -6.87
C GLU A 79 -11.14 10.08 -5.67
N ILE A 80 -11.05 9.52 -4.45
CA ILE A 80 -11.25 10.27 -3.22
C ILE A 80 -10.18 11.35 -3.09
N LEU A 81 -8.90 11.03 -3.31
CA LEU A 81 -7.81 12.01 -3.23
C LEU A 81 -8.05 13.20 -4.17
N LYS A 82 -8.44 12.94 -5.43
CA LYS A 82 -8.76 14.00 -6.40
C LYS A 82 -9.94 14.85 -5.95
N ARG A 83 -11.00 14.23 -5.44
CA ARG A 83 -12.20 14.94 -4.94
C ARG A 83 -11.83 15.83 -3.75
N GLU A 84 -11.17 15.28 -2.73
CA GLU A 84 -10.81 15.99 -1.51
C GLU A 84 -9.82 17.13 -1.77
N ALA A 85 -8.88 16.95 -2.72
CA ALA A 85 -7.96 18.00 -3.16
C ALA A 85 -8.69 19.16 -3.84
N LYS A 86 -9.62 18.84 -4.76
CA LYS A 86 -10.45 19.83 -5.45
C LYS A 86 -11.31 20.63 -4.47
N GLU A 87 -11.97 19.96 -3.53
CA GLU A 87 -12.82 20.60 -2.52
C GLU A 87 -12.04 21.56 -1.60
N ARG A 88 -10.74 21.29 -1.38
CA ARG A 88 -9.85 22.12 -0.56
C ARG A 88 -9.10 23.20 -1.36
N GLY A 89 -9.41 23.38 -2.65
CA GLY A 89 -8.74 24.37 -3.50
C GLY A 89 -7.27 24.04 -3.77
N VAL A 90 -6.85 22.78 -3.60
CA VAL A 90 -5.52 22.33 -3.98
C VAL A 90 -5.53 22.08 -5.48
N GLU A 91 -5.08 23.07 -6.26
CA GLU A 91 -4.81 22.88 -7.69
C GLU A 91 -3.68 21.85 -7.85
N SER A 92 -4.04 20.60 -8.15
CA SER A 92 -3.04 19.58 -8.47
C SER A 92 -2.51 19.83 -9.88
N GLN A 93 -1.26 20.27 -10.01
CA GLN A 93 -0.57 20.24 -11.31
C GLN A 93 -0.42 18.81 -11.87
N ALA A 94 -0.47 17.80 -10.98
CA ALA A 94 -0.40 16.40 -11.36
C ALA A 94 -1.83 15.85 -11.59
N THR A 95 -2.19 15.67 -12.86
CA THR A 95 -3.28 14.76 -13.21
C THR A 95 -2.80 13.35 -12.90
N TYR A 96 -3.41 12.68 -11.91
CA TYR A 96 -3.15 11.26 -11.63
C TYR A 96 -3.72 10.40 -12.76
N SER A 97 -2.99 10.33 -13.88
CA SER A 97 -3.35 9.47 -15.00
C SER A 97 -3.17 8.00 -14.61
N PRO A 98 -3.93 7.07 -15.23
CA PRO A 98 -3.73 5.64 -15.01
C PRO A 98 -2.28 5.18 -15.20
N GLU A 99 -1.57 5.76 -16.17
CA GLU A 99 -0.17 5.44 -16.48
C GLU A 99 0.77 5.91 -15.36
N LEU A 100 0.53 7.10 -14.81
CA LEU A 100 1.29 7.63 -13.68
C LEU A 100 1.03 6.81 -12.41
N ILE A 101 -0.22 6.43 -12.14
CA ILE A 101 -0.59 5.55 -11.03
C ILE A 101 0.12 4.21 -11.15
N ALA A 102 0.06 3.58 -12.33
CA ALA A 102 0.74 2.32 -12.59
C ALA A 102 2.26 2.44 -12.40
N LYS A 103 2.87 3.56 -12.82
CA LYS A 103 4.30 3.83 -12.62
C LYS A 103 4.66 3.99 -11.14
N MET A 104 3.86 4.71 -10.35
CA MET A 104 4.05 4.83 -8.90
C MET A 104 3.98 3.46 -8.21
N LEU A 105 2.97 2.65 -8.56
CA LEU A 105 2.80 1.30 -8.02
C LEU A 105 4.01 0.41 -8.33
N ARG A 106 4.44 0.35 -9.59
CA ARG A 106 5.61 -0.46 -9.99
C ARG A 106 6.89 -0.04 -9.26
N GLU A 107 7.09 1.26 -9.07
CA GLU A 107 8.30 1.79 -8.43
C GLU A 107 8.34 1.53 -6.92
N GLN A 108 7.19 1.42 -6.25
CA GLN A 108 7.08 1.28 -4.80
C GLN A 108 6.80 -0.14 -4.32
N LYS A 109 6.07 -0.94 -5.10
CA LYS A 109 5.69 -2.31 -4.74
C LYS A 109 6.84 -3.17 -4.20
N PRO A 110 8.04 -3.22 -4.82
CA PRO A 110 9.15 -4.03 -4.30
C PRO A 110 9.58 -3.63 -2.89
N PHE A 111 9.52 -2.34 -2.56
CA PHE A 111 9.90 -1.83 -1.23
C PHE A 111 8.88 -2.19 -0.18
N GLU A 112 7.59 -2.13 -0.51
CA GLU A 112 6.52 -2.49 0.41
C GLU A 112 6.50 -3.99 0.69
N ILE A 113 6.75 -4.81 -0.33
CA ILE A 113 6.91 -6.27 -0.16
C ILE A 113 8.12 -6.58 0.73
N MET A 114 9.28 -5.97 0.46
CA MET A 114 10.48 -6.13 1.28
C MET A 114 10.22 -5.71 2.73
N PHE A 115 9.54 -4.58 2.93
CA PHE A 115 9.17 -4.10 4.26
C PHE A 115 8.31 -5.13 5.00
N SER A 116 7.26 -5.64 4.37
CA SER A 116 6.40 -6.70 4.95
C SER A 116 7.19 -7.97 5.28
N LEU A 117 8.07 -8.43 4.37
CA LEU A 117 8.91 -9.62 4.57
C LEU A 117 9.86 -9.49 5.76
N VAL A 118 10.38 -8.29 6.03
CA VAL A 118 11.31 -8.05 7.14
C VAL A 118 10.58 -7.87 8.46
N LEU A 119 9.47 -7.12 8.47
CA LEU A 119 8.80 -6.71 9.72
C LEU A 119 7.87 -7.77 10.30
N ILE A 120 7.16 -8.50 9.45
CA ILE A 120 6.05 -9.33 9.94
C ILE A 120 6.53 -10.63 10.58
N PRO A 121 7.56 -11.36 10.10
CA PRO A 121 7.98 -12.60 10.77
C PRO A 121 8.33 -12.40 12.26
N PRO A 122 9.14 -11.38 12.67
CA PRO A 122 9.38 -11.11 14.08
C PRO A 122 8.13 -10.77 14.91
N ILE A 123 7.11 -10.16 14.28
CA ILE A 123 5.82 -9.86 14.92
C ILE A 123 4.98 -11.13 15.05
N ALA A 124 4.96 -11.96 14.01
CA ALA A 124 4.20 -13.21 13.93
C ALA A 124 4.66 -14.20 15.01
N GLU A 125 5.97 -14.29 15.27
CA GLU A 125 6.54 -15.13 16.35
C GLU A 125 6.02 -14.77 17.75
N ARG A 126 5.45 -13.58 17.94
CA ARG A 126 4.88 -13.12 19.21
C ARG A 126 3.37 -13.38 19.33
N GLN A 127 2.75 -13.96 18.31
CA GLN A 127 1.32 -14.23 18.27
C GLN A 127 1.01 -15.69 18.63
N SER A 128 -0.29 -16.04 18.71
CA SER A 128 -0.69 -17.44 18.82
C SER A 128 -0.24 -18.23 17.58
N PRO A 129 -0.04 -19.56 17.67
CA PRO A 129 0.39 -20.37 16.53
C PRO A 129 -0.51 -20.18 15.30
N GLU A 130 -1.83 -20.14 15.49
CA GLU A 130 -2.80 -19.96 14.40
C GLU A 130 -2.62 -18.61 13.72
N LYS A 131 -2.42 -17.55 14.53
CA LYS A 131 -2.25 -16.20 14.00
C LYS A 131 -0.90 -16.01 13.32
N ARG A 132 0.16 -16.61 13.86
CA ARG A 132 1.48 -16.63 13.25
C ARG A 132 1.41 -17.26 11.87
N ASP A 133 0.83 -18.44 11.77
CA ASP A 133 0.76 -19.19 10.52
C ASP A 133 -0.06 -18.43 9.46
N GLU A 134 -1.19 -17.81 9.86
CA GLU A 134 -1.97 -16.92 9.01
C GLU A 134 -1.15 -15.71 8.49
N MET A 135 -0.37 -15.07 9.36
CA MET A 135 0.46 -13.92 8.97
C MET A 135 1.58 -14.31 8.01
N LEU A 136 2.22 -15.45 8.24
CA LEU A 136 3.30 -15.96 7.38
C LEU A 136 2.76 -16.42 6.01
N GLU A 137 1.60 -17.06 5.96
CA GLU A 137 0.93 -17.45 4.71
C GLU A 137 0.64 -16.22 3.82
N ARG A 138 0.07 -15.15 4.40
CA ARG A 138 -0.26 -13.93 3.65
C ARG A 138 0.94 -13.28 2.97
N ILE A 139 2.11 -13.37 3.60
CA ILE A 139 3.34 -12.74 3.09
C ILE A 139 4.06 -13.64 2.11
N THR A 140 4.04 -14.94 2.36
CA THR A 140 4.54 -15.93 1.40
C THR A 140 3.77 -15.80 0.09
N THR A 141 2.43 -15.79 0.15
CA THR A 141 1.58 -15.61 -1.05
C THR A 141 1.77 -14.25 -1.71
N LEU A 142 1.97 -13.16 -0.95
CA LEU A 142 2.29 -11.84 -1.50
C LEU A 142 3.60 -11.85 -2.29
N PHE A 143 4.63 -12.53 -1.76
CA PHE A 143 5.92 -12.64 -2.42
C PHE A 143 5.83 -13.49 -3.70
N GLU A 144 5.13 -14.62 -3.64
CA GLU A 144 4.87 -15.48 -4.80
C GLU A 144 4.10 -14.75 -5.91
N GLU A 145 3.06 -13.98 -5.57
CA GLU A 145 2.32 -13.12 -6.50
C GLU A 145 3.25 -12.16 -7.25
N HIS A 146 4.16 -11.52 -6.53
CA HIS A 146 5.12 -10.59 -7.13
C HIS A 146 6.12 -11.28 -8.05
N LEU A 147 6.60 -12.48 -7.68
CA LEU A 147 7.49 -13.27 -8.54
C LEU A 147 6.79 -13.68 -9.84
N GLN A 148 5.54 -14.13 -9.76
CA GLN A 148 4.75 -14.54 -10.93
C GLN A 148 4.52 -13.37 -11.90
N GLU A 149 4.17 -12.19 -11.39
CA GLU A 149 4.00 -10.99 -12.21
C GLU A 149 5.31 -10.61 -12.95
N ASN A 150 6.44 -10.61 -12.25
CA ASN A 150 7.74 -10.28 -12.87
C ASN A 150 8.15 -11.33 -13.91
N CYS A 151 7.87 -12.62 -13.68
CA CYS A 151 8.11 -13.66 -14.68
C CYS A 151 7.26 -13.47 -15.93
N ALA A 152 5.98 -13.12 -15.78
CA ALA A 152 5.08 -12.85 -16.91
C ALA A 152 5.54 -11.62 -17.71
N GLU A 153 6.00 -10.55 -17.05
CA GLU A 153 6.58 -9.38 -17.72
C GLU A 153 7.87 -9.74 -18.50
N CYS A 154 8.74 -10.60 -17.95
CA CYS A 154 9.96 -11.06 -18.63
C CYS A 154 9.67 -11.89 -19.89
N LEU A 155 8.61 -12.70 -19.89
CA LEU A 155 8.21 -13.50 -21.06
C LEU A 155 7.61 -12.63 -22.17
N ASN A 156 6.89 -11.56 -21.82
CA ASN A 156 6.31 -10.64 -22.79
C ASN A 156 7.33 -9.67 -23.42
N TYR A 157 8.53 -9.52 -22.85
CA TYR A 157 9.61 -8.69 -23.40
C TYR A 157 10.44 -9.41 -24.49
N ASN A 158 10.24 -10.72 -24.65
CA ASN A 158 10.97 -11.58 -25.60
C ASN A 158 10.16 -11.94 -26.86
N ASN A 159 9.01 -11.29 -27.08
CA ASN A 159 8.20 -11.36 -28.30
C ASN A 159 7.99 -9.96 -28.87
#